data_AF-A0A0R2W5H7-F1
#
_entry.id   AF-A0A0R2W5H7-F1
#
_cell.length_a   1.000
_cell.length_b   1.000
_cell.length_c   1.000
_cell.angle_alpha   90.00
_cell.angle_beta   90.00
_cell.angle_gamma   90.00
#
_symmetry.space_group_name_H-M   'P 1'
#
loop_
_entity.id
_entity.type
_entity.pdbx_description
1 polymer ?
#
loop_
_entity_poly.entity_id
_entity_poly.type
_entity_poly.pdbx_seq_one_letter_code
_entity_poly.pdbx_strand_id
1 'polypeptide(L)'
;MTLDANLAQQIIHSLNETSEKMSSEGRPAIFVTAPQIRRSLAEFLRQHLPDLIILAFTELPENRRVEVVATIGGGGALTLDPQLDNSKG
;
A
#
# COMPACT_ATOMS: atom_id res chain seq x y z
N MET A 1 -4.07 8.68 -16.56
CA MET A 1 -2.98 8.95 -15.59
C MET A 1 -1.67 8.84 -16.33
N THR A 2 -0.75 9.78 -16.15
CA THR A 2 0.65 9.64 -16.60
C THR A 2 1.50 9.38 -15.36
N LEU A 3 2.13 8.20 -15.30
CA LEU A 3 3.03 7.83 -14.22
C LEU A 3 4.46 7.85 -14.77
N ASP A 4 5.37 8.48 -14.04
CA ASP A 4 6.79 8.40 -14.35
C ASP A 4 7.27 6.94 -14.29
N ALA A 5 8.16 6.55 -15.21
CA ALA A 5 8.62 5.17 -15.32
C ALA A 5 9.40 4.71 -14.08
N ASN A 6 10.22 5.59 -13.50
CA ASN A 6 11.01 5.26 -12.32
C ASN A 6 10.10 5.07 -11.10
N LEU A 7 9.14 5.98 -10.91
CA LEU A 7 8.12 5.86 -9.87
C LEU A 7 7.27 4.59 -10.03
N ALA A 8 6.88 4.27 -11.27
CA ALA A 8 6.14 3.05 -11.57
C ALA A 8 6.91 1.79 -11.14
N GLN A 9 8.19 1.71 -11.48
CA GLN A 9 9.06 0.59 -11.07
C GLN A 9 9.21 0.51 -9.55
N GLN A 10 9.41 1.64 -8.87
CA GLN A 10 9.50 1.67 -7.41
C GLN A 10 8.22 1.17 -6.73
N ILE A 11 7.06 1.60 -7.23
CA ILE A 11 5.76 1.15 -6.73
C ILE A 11 5.60 -0.36 -6.89
N ILE A 12 5.85 -0.89 -8.09
CA ILE A 12 5.73 -2.32 -8.38
C ILE A 12 6.67 -3.14 -7.50
N HIS A 13 7.94 -2.72 -7.38
CA HIS A 13 8.92 -3.41 -6.57
C HIS A 13 8.51 -3.45 -5.09
N SER A 14 8.16 -2.29 -4.51
CA SER A 14 7.75 -2.19 -3.11
C SER A 14 6.48 -3.00 -2.81
N LEU A 15 5.53 -3.05 -3.76
CA LEU A 15 4.31 -3.85 -3.63
C LEU A 15 4.61 -5.35 -3.65
N ASN A 16 5.53 -5.82 -4.49
CA ASN A 16 5.95 -7.22 -4.51
C ASN A 16 6.59 -7.62 -3.18
N GLU A 17 7.58 -6.85 -2.71
CA GLU A 17 8.27 -7.14 -1.44
C GLU A 17 7.30 -7.16 -0.26
N THR A 18 6.39 -6.19 -0.20
CA THR A 18 5.38 -6.11 0.87
C THR A 18 4.40 -7.28 0.79
N SER A 19 3.96 -7.65 -0.42
CA SER A 19 3.00 -8.74 -0.63
C SER A 19 3.62 -10.09 -0.27
N GLU A 20 4.87 -10.33 -0.64
CA GLU A 20 5.62 -11.53 -0.26
C GLU A 20 5.79 -11.63 1.26
N LYS A 21 6.18 -10.54 1.91
CA LYS A 21 6.28 -10.47 3.38
C LYS A 21 4.95 -10.81 4.05
N MET A 22 3.87 -10.14 3.65
CA MET A 22 2.52 -10.37 4.20
C MET A 22 2.06 -11.82 3.98
N SER A 23 2.32 -12.37 2.79
CA SER A 23 2.01 -13.76 2.48
C SER A 23 2.77 -14.74 3.39
N SER A 24 4.05 -14.47 3.67
CA SER A 24 4.84 -15.30 4.60
C SER A 24 4.31 -15.28 6.03
N GLU A 25 3.65 -14.18 6.43
CA GLU A 25 2.98 -14.02 7.72
C GLU A 25 1.55 -14.59 7.72
N GLY A 26 1.08 -15.15 6.59
CA GLY A 26 -0.29 -15.66 6.44
C GLY A 26 -1.35 -14.56 6.39
N ARG A 27 -0.96 -13.31 6.07
CA ARG A 27 -1.84 -12.14 6.00
C ARG A 27 -2.08 -11.72 4.55
N PRO A 28 -3.32 -11.36 4.16
CA PRO A 28 -3.56 -10.77 2.85
C PRO A 28 -3.05 -9.33 2.78
N ALA A 29 -2.46 -8.93 1.66
CA ALA A 29 -2.10 -7.55 1.39
C ALA A 29 -3.22 -6.83 0.61
N ILE A 30 -3.63 -5.66 1.10
CA ILE A 30 -4.58 -4.77 0.40
C ILE A 30 -3.90 -3.43 0.21
N PHE A 31 -3.85 -2.96 -1.02
CA PHE A 31 -3.32 -1.63 -1.33
C PHE A 31 -4.44 -0.59 -1.29
N VAL A 32 -4.27 0.41 -0.43
CA VAL A 32 -5.24 1.49 -0.26
C VAL A 32 -4.72 2.77 -0.91
N THR A 33 -5.57 3.47 -1.64
CA THR A 33 -5.19 4.67 -2.39
C THR A 33 -6.29 5.75 -2.37
N ALA A 34 -6.02 6.92 -2.95
CA ALA A 34 -7.00 7.99 -3.07
C ALA A 34 -8.08 7.66 -4.12
N PRO A 35 -9.37 8.00 -3.88
CA PRO A 35 -10.46 7.68 -4.82
C PRO A 35 -10.20 8.14 -6.25
N GLN A 36 -9.62 9.34 -6.41
CA GLN A 36 -9.38 9.97 -7.71
C GLN A 36 -8.39 9.21 -8.62
N ILE A 37 -7.44 8.47 -8.05
CA ILE A 37 -6.45 7.69 -8.82
C ILE A 37 -6.72 6.19 -8.81
N ARG A 38 -7.62 5.71 -7.93
CA ARG A 38 -7.86 4.29 -7.68
C ARG A 38 -8.06 3.48 -8.96
N ARG A 39 -8.93 3.95 -9.86
CA ARG A 39 -9.25 3.21 -11.09
C ARG A 39 -8.04 3.09 -12.02
N SER A 40 -7.42 4.22 -12.36
CA SER A 40 -6.26 4.23 -13.27
C SER A 40 -5.07 3.47 -12.70
N LEU A 41 -4.84 3.57 -11.40
CA LEU A 41 -3.77 2.84 -10.74
C LEU A 41 -4.05 1.33 -10.71
N ALA A 42 -5.31 0.92 -10.53
CA ALA A 42 -5.68 -0.48 -10.60
C ALA A 42 -5.62 -1.06 -12.02
N GLU A 43 -5.96 -0.29 -13.04
CA GLU A 43 -5.78 -0.69 -14.45
C GLU A 43 -4.29 -0.91 -14.77
N PHE A 44 -3.43 -0.01 -14.30
CA PHE A 44 -1.98 -0.13 -14.46
C PHE A 44 -1.40 -1.33 -13.68
N LEU A 45 -1.67 -1.43 -12.38
CA LEU A 45 -1.04 -2.44 -11.52
C LEU A 45 -1.51 -3.86 -11.82
N ARG A 46 -2.74 -4.08 -12.30
CA ARG A 46 -3.21 -5.43 -12.67
C ARG A 46 -2.41 -6.08 -13.80
N GLN A 47 -1.73 -5.30 -14.63
CA GLN A 47 -0.85 -5.83 -15.67
C GLN A 47 0.41 -6.50 -15.08
N HIS A 48 0.78 -6.12 -13.86
CA HIS A 48 1.97 -6.60 -13.16
C HIS A 48 1.64 -7.48 -11.95
N LEU A 49 0.51 -7.21 -11.28
CA LEU A 49 0.06 -7.78 -10.02
C LEU A 49 -1.43 -8.14 -10.11
N PRO A 50 -1.79 -9.23 -10.81
CA PRO A 50 -3.20 -9.56 -11.10
C PRO A 50 -4.05 -9.83 -9.85
N ASP A 51 -3.42 -10.32 -8.78
CA ASP A 51 -4.10 -10.69 -7.52
C ASP A 51 -4.16 -9.55 -6.49
N LEU A 52 -3.57 -8.38 -6.79
CA LEU A 52 -3.55 -7.26 -5.86
C LEU A 52 -4.94 -6.64 -5.71
N ILE A 53 -5.46 -6.67 -4.48
CA ILE A 53 -6.69 -5.96 -4.12
C ILE A 53 -6.35 -4.48 -3.92
N ILE A 54 -7.03 -3.62 -4.67
CA ILE A 54 -6.85 -2.17 -4.60
C ILE A 54 -8.18 -1.51 -4.21
N LEU A 55 -8.16 -0.82 -3.08
CA LEU A 55 -9.31 -0.08 -2.54
C LEU A 55 -9.01 1.41 -2.44
N ALA A 56 -10.03 2.23 -2.60
CA ALA A 56 -10.00 3.61 -2.16
C ALA A 56 -10.25 3.68 -0.64
N PHE A 57 -9.78 4.74 0.03
CA PHE A 57 -10.11 4.97 1.45
C PHE A 57 -11.62 4.94 1.73
N THR A 58 -12.44 5.40 0.77
CA THR A 58 -13.90 5.40 0.85
C THR A 58 -14.54 4.02 0.66
N GLU A 59 -13.77 3.02 0.21
CA GLU A 59 -14.22 1.62 0.07
C GLU A 59 -13.88 0.78 1.31
N LEU A 60 -13.21 1.36 2.32
CA LEU A 60 -12.89 0.67 3.56
C LEU A 60 -14.13 0.57 4.47
N PRO A 61 -14.34 -0.57 5.13
CA PRO A 61 -15.46 -0.73 6.05
C PRO A 61 -15.23 0.08 7.34
N GLU A 62 -16.21 0.88 7.74
CA GLU A 62 -16.15 1.73 8.95
C GLU A 62 -15.92 0.92 10.24
N ASN A 63 -16.37 -0.34 10.26
CA ASN A 63 -16.32 -1.21 11.42
C ASN A 63 -15.15 -2.21 11.41
N ARG A 64 -14.09 -1.99 10.62
CA ARG A 64 -12.86 -2.81 10.71
C ARG A 64 -11.64 -1.97 11.03
N ARG A 65 -10.77 -2.53 11.86
CA ARG A 65 -9.44 -1.99 12.11
C ARG A 65 -8.55 -2.27 10.91
N VAL A 66 -7.88 -1.23 10.43
CA VAL A 66 -6.86 -1.30 9.39
C VAL A 66 -5.51 -1.08 10.05
N GLU A 67 -4.57 -1.96 9.76
CA GLU A 67 -3.16 -1.82 10.16
C GLU A 67 -2.36 -1.47 8.91
N VAL A 68 -1.59 -0.38 8.99
CA VAL A 68 -0.69 0.03 7.90
C VAL A 68 0.64 -0.67 8.10
N VAL A 69 0.96 -1.61 7.22
CA VAL A 69 2.20 -2.40 7.27
C VAL A 69 3.32 -1.81 6.39
N ALA A 70 2.96 -0.98 5.42
CA ALA A 70 3.88 -0.30 4.51
C ALA A 70 3.22 0.93 3.87
N THR A 71 4.05 1.91 3.51
CA THR A 71 3.68 3.07 2.69
C THR A 71 4.49 3.04 1.39
N ILE A 72 3.83 3.09 0.24
CA ILE A 72 4.47 2.95 -1.08
C ILE A 72 4.60 4.32 -1.76
N GLY A 73 5.77 4.62 -2.35
CA GLY A 73 6.02 5.88 -3.07
C GLY A 73 6.36 7.08 -2.18
N GLY A 74 6.72 6.83 -0.92
CA GLY A 74 7.05 7.88 0.05
C GLY A 74 8.50 8.35 -0.05
N GLY A 75 8.71 9.52 -0.64
CA GLY A 75 9.80 10.39 -0.20
C GLY A 75 9.52 10.89 1.22
N GLY A 76 9.78 10.06 2.23
CA GLY A 76 10.10 10.47 3.60
C GLY A 76 9.02 10.97 4.59
N ALA A 77 7.71 11.02 4.28
CA ALA A 77 6.78 11.76 5.17
C ALA A 77 5.57 11.01 5.77
N LEU A 78 5.46 9.69 5.65
CA LEU A 78 4.43 8.93 6.39
C LEU A 78 5.00 7.62 6.92
N THR A 79 6.05 7.73 7.74
CA THR A 79 6.28 6.74 8.79
C THR A 79 5.17 6.98 9.81
N LEU A 80 4.12 6.15 9.80
CA LEU A 80 3.34 5.96 11.01
C LEU A 80 4.19 5.07 11.90
N ASP A 81 5.14 5.67 12.63
CA ASP A 81 5.99 4.96 13.58
C ASP A 81 5.09 4.20 14.56
N PRO A 82 5.03 2.85 14.54
CA PRO A 82 4.22 2.09 15.49
C PRO A 82 4.84 2.05 16.90
N GLN A 83 5.90 2.82 17.15
CA GLN A 83 6.70 2.71 18.35
C GLN A 83 7.28 4.07 18.78
N LEU A 84 6.42 4.97 19.22
CA LEU A 84 6.83 6.06 20.12
C LEU A 84 5.79 6.26 21.24
N ASP A 85 5.56 5.21 22.01
CA ASP A 85 5.26 5.40 23.43
C ASP A 85 5.89 4.25 24.23
N ASN A 86 6.43 4.63 25.39
CA ASN A 86 6.95 3.81 26.46
C ASN A 86 8.39 3.27 26.33
N SER A 87 9.35 4.06 26.81
CA SER A 87 10.42 3.64 27.76
C SER A 87 11.56 4.66 27.79
N LYS A 88 11.43 5.76 28.54
CA LYS A 88 12.58 6.45 29.20
C LYS A 88 12.09 7.28 30.39
N GLY A 89 12.58 6.94 31.59
CA GLY A 89 12.63 7.82 32.77
C GLY A 89 11.66 7.47 33.87
#